data_AF-A0A822CND5-F1
#
_entry.id   AF-A0A822CND5-F1
#
_cell.length_a   1.000
_cell.length_b   1.000
_cell.length_c   1.000
_cell.angle_alpha   90.00
_cell.angle_beta   90.00
_cell.angle_gamma   90.00
#
_symmetry.space_group_name_H-M   'P 1'
#
loop_
_entity.id
_entity.type
_entity.pdbx_description
1 polymer ?
#
loop_
_entity_poly.entity_id
_entity_poly.type
_entity_poly.pdbx_seq_one_letter_code
_entity_poly.pdbx_strand_id
1 'polypeptide(L)'
;MTDKRNLEHVIWSRTGELFIRLFGSGTDQSTKTTSEVHINNLQQIISENNMLLQKSAITIISDNGPDWSTDCMANIYNLGRFWEEQKSDALILVSYASGYSRFNPIERMFSRLTDLLQGVIIDLDPSFKETSQQLDMELIELCKYWNNKSNCNFKIDCGPMFSVNGNVFDGHEKLKNLLMNKSQIQIQENSNVEFSLQLYLRHCIRSTYYTLFIKCNDKYRVHCPRYPICAT
;
A
#
# COMPACT_ATOMS: atom_id res chain seq x y z
N MET A 1 -22.70 17.93 -6.75
CA MET A 1 -22.41 18.54 -5.43
C MET A 1 -21.16 19.39 -5.63
N THR A 2 -21.24 20.69 -5.37
CA THR A 2 -20.10 21.61 -5.50
C THR A 2 -19.42 21.79 -4.15
N ASP A 3 -18.10 21.96 -4.12
CA ASP A 3 -17.38 22.29 -2.88
C ASP A 3 -17.45 23.78 -2.55
N LYS A 4 -16.79 24.18 -1.45
CA LYS A 4 -16.67 25.59 -1.01
C LYS A 4 -15.97 26.50 -2.03
N ARG A 5 -15.40 25.95 -3.10
CA ARG A 5 -14.74 26.66 -4.21
C ARG A 5 -15.54 26.56 -5.52
N ASN A 6 -16.80 26.13 -5.47
CA ASN A 6 -17.69 25.92 -6.61
C ASN A 6 -17.17 24.90 -7.65
N LEU A 7 -16.26 24.01 -7.26
CA LEU A 7 -15.83 22.94 -8.17
C LEU A 7 -16.87 21.84 -8.20
N GLU A 8 -17.28 21.41 -9.39
CA GLU A 8 -18.18 20.27 -9.56
C GLU A 8 -17.47 18.95 -9.24
N HIS A 9 -18.04 18.20 -8.31
CA HIS A 9 -17.54 16.88 -7.92
C HIS A 9 -18.42 15.77 -8.49
N VAL A 10 -17.78 14.80 -9.15
CA VAL A 10 -18.44 13.61 -9.73
C VAL A 10 -18.97 12.72 -8.62
N ILE A 11 -20.24 12.35 -8.54
CA ILE A 11 -20.70 11.50 -7.43
C ILE A 11 -19.99 10.13 -7.49
N TRP A 12 -19.27 9.77 -6.42
CA TRP A 12 -18.64 8.45 -6.31
C TRP A 12 -19.59 7.50 -5.60
N SER A 13 -20.02 6.46 -6.29
CA SER A 13 -20.76 5.34 -5.69
C SER A 13 -19.78 4.29 -5.20
N ARG A 14 -19.92 3.89 -3.93
CA ARG A 14 -19.19 2.74 -3.37
C ARG A 14 -20.14 1.56 -3.25
N THR A 15 -19.63 0.39 -3.59
CA THR A 15 -20.30 -0.90 -3.37
C THR A 15 -19.33 -1.80 -2.61
N GLY A 16 -19.76 -2.36 -1.47
CA GLY A 16 -18.99 -3.32 -0.69
C GLY A 16 -18.55 -2.80 0.68
N GLU A 17 -17.69 -3.56 1.34
CA GLU A 17 -17.21 -3.28 2.70
C GLU A 17 -16.19 -2.12 2.70
N LEU A 18 -16.05 -1.43 3.85
CA LEU A 18 -15.01 -0.43 4.05
C LEU A 18 -14.12 -0.88 5.20
N PHE A 19 -12.87 -1.18 4.86
CA PHE A 19 -11.83 -1.49 5.82
C PHE A 19 -10.98 -0.24 6.04
N ILE A 20 -10.86 0.19 7.28
CA ILE A 20 -9.91 1.21 7.72
C ILE A 20 -8.86 0.49 8.56
N ARG A 21 -7.59 0.75 8.25
CA ARG A 21 -6.46 0.14 8.92
C ARG A 21 -5.51 1.25 9.33
N LEU A 22 -5.41 1.48 10.63
CA LEU A 22 -4.67 2.61 11.18
C LEU A 22 -3.30 2.14 11.63
N PHE A 23 -2.26 2.75 11.07
CA PHE A 23 -0.88 2.48 11.45
C PHE A 23 -0.32 3.69 12.19
N GLY A 24 0.24 3.48 13.37
CA GLY A 24 1.01 4.49 14.09
C GLY A 24 2.45 4.04 14.21
N SER A 25 3.38 4.86 13.71
CA SER A 25 4.79 4.71 14.08
C SER A 25 4.96 5.27 15.49
N GLY A 26 5.36 4.43 16.44
CA GLY A 26 5.78 4.88 17.76
C GLY A 26 6.84 5.99 17.70
N THR A 27 7.03 6.73 18.79
CA THR A 27 8.06 7.78 18.96
C THR A 27 9.50 7.26 18.84
N ASP A 28 9.70 5.94 18.74
CA ASP A 28 10.98 5.37 18.34
C ASP A 28 11.26 5.70 16.87
N GLN A 29 12.03 6.78 16.67
CA GLN A 29 12.62 7.26 15.42
C GLN A 29 13.38 6.18 14.61
N SER A 30 13.47 4.95 15.13
CA SER A 30 14.08 3.79 14.49
C SER A 30 13.19 3.09 13.47
N THR A 31 11.86 3.24 13.52
CA THR A 31 10.95 2.65 12.52
C THR A 31 10.60 3.65 11.42
N LYS A 32 11.57 3.92 10.54
CA LYS A 32 11.29 4.60 9.27
C LYS A 32 10.22 3.81 8.51
N THR A 33 9.10 4.44 8.20
CA THR A 33 8.13 3.88 7.26
C THR A 33 8.80 3.81 5.89
N THR A 34 8.78 2.63 5.29
CA THR A 34 9.30 2.39 3.94
C THR A 34 8.20 1.75 3.10
N SER A 35 8.36 1.76 1.78
CA SER A 35 7.51 0.99 0.88
C SER A 35 7.40 -0.49 1.26
N GLU A 36 8.43 -1.10 1.85
CA GLU A 36 8.35 -2.50 2.33
C GLU A 36 7.40 -2.65 3.52
N VAL A 37 7.42 -1.73 4.47
CA VAL A 37 6.47 -1.74 5.60
C VAL A 37 5.04 -1.63 5.08
N HIS A 38 4.80 -0.72 4.13
CA HIS A 38 3.48 -0.55 3.54
C HIS A 38 3.00 -1.79 2.76
N ILE A 39 3.89 -2.46 2.03
CA ILE A 39 3.56 -3.70 1.32
C ILE A 39 3.28 -4.86 2.29
N ASN A 40 4.05 -5.01 3.38
CA ASN A 40 3.75 -5.99 4.42
C ASN A 40 2.38 -5.72 5.06
N ASN A 41 2.06 -4.45 5.32
CA ASN A 41 0.74 -4.06 5.82
C ASN A 41 -0.37 -4.44 4.82
N LEU A 42 -0.19 -4.19 3.52
CA LEU A 42 -1.16 -4.61 2.51
C LEU A 42 -1.36 -6.12 2.44
N GLN A 43 -0.28 -6.91 2.55
CA GLN A 43 -0.36 -8.36 2.62
C GLN A 43 -1.20 -8.81 3.81
N GLN A 44 -0.95 -8.26 4.99
CA GLN A 44 -1.71 -8.60 6.19
C GLN A 44 -3.20 -8.28 6.00
N ILE A 45 -3.53 -7.08 5.51
CA ILE A 45 -4.92 -6.67 5.25
C ILE A 45 -5.61 -7.64 4.30
N ILE A 46 -4.94 -8.02 3.22
CA ILE A 46 -5.48 -8.95 2.25
C ILE A 46 -5.71 -10.34 2.84
N SER A 47 -4.73 -10.85 3.58
CA SER A 47 -4.77 -12.18 4.19
C SER A 47 -5.87 -12.27 5.25
N GLU A 48 -5.97 -11.29 6.15
CA GLU A 48 -6.96 -11.26 7.23
C GLU A 48 -8.39 -11.19 6.71
N ASN A 49 -8.61 -10.44 5.63
CA ASN A 49 -9.93 -10.21 5.06
C ASN A 49 -10.29 -11.19 3.93
N ASN A 50 -9.45 -12.21 3.67
CA ASN A 50 -9.62 -13.19 2.59
C ASN A 50 -9.97 -12.55 1.22
N MET A 51 -9.45 -11.35 0.93
CA MET A 51 -9.89 -10.52 -0.19
C MET A 51 -9.51 -11.07 -1.57
N LEU A 52 -8.60 -12.04 -1.62
CA LEU A 52 -7.95 -12.50 -2.84
C LEU A 52 -8.34 -13.91 -3.29
N LEU A 53 -9.33 -14.55 -2.68
CA LEU A 53 -9.69 -15.93 -3.05
C LEU A 53 -9.98 -16.13 -4.56
N GLN A 54 -10.23 -15.06 -5.34
CA GLN A 54 -10.55 -15.15 -6.78
C GLN A 54 -10.14 -13.95 -7.67
N LYS A 55 -9.25 -13.03 -7.26
CA LYS A 55 -9.04 -11.78 -8.03
C LYS A 55 -7.90 -11.86 -9.05
N SER A 56 -8.23 -11.65 -10.33
CA SER A 56 -7.27 -11.52 -11.42
C SER A 56 -6.47 -10.22 -11.37
N ALA A 57 -7.02 -9.14 -10.79
CA ALA A 57 -6.35 -7.85 -10.74
C ALA A 57 -6.46 -7.17 -9.37
N ILE A 58 -5.37 -6.56 -8.93
CA ILE A 58 -5.29 -5.71 -7.74
C ILE A 58 -5.02 -4.29 -8.22
N THR A 59 -5.79 -3.32 -7.70
CA THR A 59 -5.54 -1.89 -7.95
C THR A 59 -5.30 -1.18 -6.63
N ILE A 60 -4.11 -0.61 -6.48
CA ILE A 60 -3.72 0.28 -5.40
C ILE A 60 -3.86 1.70 -5.94
N ILE A 61 -4.67 2.50 -5.26
CA ILE A 61 -4.74 3.94 -5.51
C ILE A 61 -3.93 4.61 -4.41
N SER A 62 -2.98 5.47 -4.78
CA SER A 62 -2.16 6.24 -3.82
C SER A 62 -2.22 7.74 -4.10
N ASP A 63 -1.75 8.52 -3.13
CA ASP A 63 -1.58 9.97 -3.20
C ASP A 63 -0.22 10.38 -3.80
N ASN A 64 0.52 9.43 -4.38
CA ASN A 64 1.87 9.60 -4.91
C ASN A 64 2.94 9.99 -3.86
N GLY A 65 2.74 9.64 -2.58
CA GLY A 65 3.77 9.80 -1.57
C GLY A 65 5.08 9.06 -1.92
N PRO A 66 6.23 9.40 -1.27
CA PRO A 66 7.54 8.84 -1.60
C PRO A 66 7.60 7.30 -1.64
N ASP A 67 6.86 6.64 -0.73
CA ASP A 67 6.79 5.18 -0.63
C ASP A 67 5.92 4.52 -1.73
N TRP A 68 5.15 5.31 -2.47
CA TRP A 68 4.31 4.89 -3.59
C TRP A 68 4.74 5.49 -4.93
N SER A 69 5.88 6.19 -4.97
CA SER A 69 6.39 6.79 -6.19
C SER A 69 6.69 5.72 -7.25
N THR A 70 6.25 5.99 -8.49
CA THR A 70 6.52 5.17 -9.68
C THR A 70 7.96 5.26 -10.16
N ASP A 71 8.74 6.20 -9.63
CA ASP A 71 10.11 6.50 -10.07
C ASP A 71 11.18 5.75 -9.25
N CYS A 72 10.82 5.29 -8.06
CA CYS A 72 11.73 4.61 -7.15
C CYS A 72 11.86 3.12 -7.45
N MET A 73 13.08 2.64 -7.69
CA MET A 73 13.35 1.21 -7.94
C MET A 73 13.04 0.32 -6.74
N ALA A 74 13.21 0.81 -5.51
CA ALA A 74 12.83 0.08 -4.31
C ALA A 74 11.32 -0.18 -4.25
N ASN A 75 10.52 0.79 -4.67
CA ASN A 75 9.07 0.66 -4.71
C ASN A 75 8.66 -0.36 -5.79
N ILE A 76 9.27 -0.28 -6.98
CA ILE A 76 9.03 -1.25 -8.07
C ILE A 76 9.35 -2.67 -7.62
N TYR A 77 10.47 -2.87 -6.94
CA TYR A 77 10.84 -4.19 -6.42
C TYR A 77 9.83 -4.71 -5.40
N ASN A 78 9.47 -3.89 -4.42
CA ASN A 78 8.52 -4.27 -3.36
C ASN A 78 7.13 -4.55 -3.94
N LEU A 79 6.64 -3.74 -4.88
CA LEU A 79 5.39 -3.96 -5.59
C LEU A 79 5.43 -5.21 -6.47
N GLY A 80 6.53 -5.45 -7.18
CA GLY A 80 6.72 -6.63 -8.02
C GLY A 80 6.71 -7.93 -7.21
N ARG A 81 7.40 -7.94 -6.06
CA ARG A 81 7.41 -9.08 -5.13
C ARG A 81 6.01 -9.31 -4.53
N PHE A 82 5.31 -8.24 -4.18
CA PHE A 82 3.93 -8.32 -3.71
C PHE A 82 2.98 -8.91 -4.76
N TRP A 83 3.08 -8.43 -6.01
CA TRP A 83 2.31 -8.92 -7.15
C TRP A 83 2.52 -10.43 -7.38
N GLU A 84 3.78 -10.87 -7.34
CA GLU A 84 4.16 -12.28 -7.48
C GLU A 84 3.56 -13.13 -6.34
N GLU A 85 3.72 -12.70 -5.08
CA GLU A 85 3.22 -13.41 -3.91
C GLU A 85 1.68 -13.52 -3.91
N GLN A 86 0.99 -12.46 -4.34
CA GLN A 86 -0.49 -12.47 -4.46
C GLN A 86 -0.97 -13.38 -5.59
N LYS A 87 -0.09 -13.84 -6.47
CA LYS A 87 -0.40 -14.62 -7.68
C LYS A 87 -1.45 -13.95 -8.59
N SER A 88 -1.62 -12.63 -8.48
CA SER A 88 -2.56 -11.85 -9.29
C SER A 88 -2.11 -11.73 -10.74
N ASP A 89 -3.03 -11.74 -11.70
CA ASP A 89 -2.69 -11.56 -13.13
C ASP A 89 -2.21 -10.15 -13.44
N ALA A 90 -2.72 -9.17 -12.70
CA ALA A 90 -2.28 -7.78 -12.78
C ALA A 90 -2.21 -7.11 -11.40
N LEU A 91 -1.19 -6.28 -11.19
CA LEU A 91 -1.14 -5.29 -10.13
C LEU A 91 -1.00 -3.90 -10.75
N ILE A 92 -1.94 -3.02 -10.42
CA ILE A 92 -1.96 -1.62 -10.87
C ILE A 92 -1.74 -0.75 -9.66
N LEU A 93 -0.70 0.07 -9.66
CA LEU A 93 -0.56 1.22 -8.79
C LEU A 93 -0.91 2.46 -9.61
N VAL A 94 -1.86 3.26 -9.16
CA VAL A 94 -2.27 4.49 -9.82
C VAL A 94 -2.30 5.65 -8.83
N SER A 95 -1.79 6.79 -9.28
CA SER A 95 -1.85 8.06 -8.58
C SER A 95 -2.67 9.04 -9.41
N TYR A 96 -3.39 9.96 -8.76
CA TYR A 96 -4.06 11.03 -9.49
C TYR A 96 -3.09 12.19 -9.76
N ALA A 97 -3.15 12.74 -10.97
CA ALA A 97 -2.35 13.90 -11.33
C ALA A 97 -2.80 15.15 -10.56
N SER A 98 -1.84 16.05 -10.27
CA SER A 98 -2.13 17.34 -9.66
C SER A 98 -3.18 18.11 -10.46
N GLY A 99 -4.18 18.66 -9.78
CA GLY A 99 -5.31 19.35 -10.42
C GLY A 99 -6.50 18.45 -10.80
N TYR A 100 -6.39 17.13 -10.65
CA TYR A 100 -7.48 16.16 -10.87
C TYR A 100 -8.12 15.67 -9.56
N SER A 101 -7.97 16.41 -8.46
CA SER A 101 -8.53 16.08 -7.13
C SER A 101 -10.03 15.78 -7.15
N ARG A 102 -10.81 16.43 -8.04
CA ARG A 102 -12.24 16.15 -8.24
C ARG A 102 -12.54 14.67 -8.57
N PHE A 103 -11.56 13.96 -9.13
CA PHE A 103 -11.65 12.54 -9.47
C PHE A 103 -10.91 11.62 -8.48
N ASN A 104 -10.11 12.15 -7.55
CA ASN A 104 -9.32 11.35 -6.62
C ASN A 104 -10.24 10.72 -5.55
N PRO A 105 -10.44 9.39 -5.55
CA PRO A 105 -11.33 8.74 -4.59
C PRO A 105 -10.76 8.76 -3.17
N ILE A 106 -9.44 8.84 -2.99
CA ILE A 106 -8.80 8.91 -1.67
C ILE A 106 -9.22 10.19 -0.98
N GLU A 107 -8.92 11.36 -1.57
CA GLU A 107 -9.25 12.66 -0.98
C GLU A 107 -10.74 12.78 -0.64
N ARG A 108 -11.59 12.22 -1.50
CA ARG A 108 -13.04 12.36 -1.38
C ARG A 108 -13.65 11.40 -0.37
N MET A 109 -13.16 10.17 -0.32
CA MET A 109 -13.54 9.23 0.72
C MET A 109 -12.99 9.69 2.06
N PHE A 110 -11.71 10.07 2.11
CA PHE A 110 -11.04 10.51 3.31
C PHE A 110 -11.67 11.77 3.88
N SER A 111 -12.04 12.77 3.07
CA SER A 111 -12.76 13.97 3.56
C SER A 111 -14.07 13.62 4.27
N ARG A 112 -14.88 12.72 3.71
CA ARG A 112 -16.13 12.26 4.36
C ARG A 112 -15.86 11.48 5.63
N LEU A 113 -14.76 10.74 5.66
CA LEU A 113 -14.32 10.02 6.84
C LEU A 113 -13.86 11.03 7.92
N THR A 114 -13.02 12.01 7.59
CA THR A 114 -12.54 13.00 8.56
C THR A 114 -13.68 13.84 9.15
N ASP A 115 -14.75 14.10 8.40
CA ASP A 115 -15.95 14.77 8.92
C ASP A 115 -16.59 13.97 10.07
N LEU A 116 -16.53 12.64 10.03
CA LEU A 116 -17.02 11.77 11.11
C LEU A 116 -16.16 11.85 12.37
N LEU A 117 -14.92 12.35 12.27
CA LEU A 117 -14.00 12.57 13.38
C LEU A 117 -14.10 13.99 13.96
N GLN A 118 -14.93 14.87 13.38
CA GLN A 118 -15.04 16.24 13.85
C GLN A 118 -15.57 16.28 15.29
N GLY A 119 -14.80 16.92 16.19
CA GLY A 119 -15.14 17.05 17.61
C GLY A 119 -14.85 15.80 18.45
N VAL A 120 -14.23 14.77 17.87
CA VAL A 120 -13.72 13.63 18.63
C VAL A 120 -12.48 14.07 19.40
N ILE A 121 -12.53 13.89 20.71
CA ILE A 121 -11.40 14.06 21.63
C ILE A 121 -11.17 12.69 22.26
N ILE A 122 -9.97 12.15 22.11
CA ILE A 122 -9.55 10.93 22.80
C ILE A 122 -8.98 11.39 24.14
N ASP A 123 -9.76 11.21 25.20
CA ASP A 123 -9.37 11.61 26.56
C ASP A 123 -8.42 10.55 27.13
N LEU A 124 -7.18 10.94 27.32
CA LEU A 124 -6.11 10.06 27.81
C LEU A 124 -5.54 10.65 29.08
N ASP A 125 -5.19 9.76 30.00
CA ASP A 125 -4.57 10.16 31.25
C ASP A 125 -3.23 10.87 30.97
N PRO A 126 -3.10 12.16 31.34
CA PRO A 126 -1.91 12.96 31.06
C PRO A 126 -0.67 12.52 31.86
N SER A 127 -0.80 11.53 32.76
CA SER A 127 0.32 10.95 33.50
C SER A 127 1.13 9.93 32.70
N PHE A 128 0.64 9.49 31.53
CA PHE A 128 1.39 8.61 30.63
C PHE A 128 2.48 9.38 29.88
N LYS A 129 3.71 8.86 29.90
CA LYS A 129 4.80 9.34 29.04
C LYS A 129 4.53 8.87 27.62
N GLU A 130 4.78 9.73 26.62
CA GLU A 130 4.69 9.44 25.18
C GLU A 130 5.54 8.21 24.81
N THR A 131 4.92 7.05 24.93
CA THR A 131 5.52 5.74 24.69
C THR A 131 4.76 5.08 23.55
N SER A 132 5.41 4.15 22.84
CA SER A 132 4.75 3.35 21.79
C SER A 132 3.45 2.71 22.26
N GLN A 133 3.38 2.27 23.52
CA GLN A 133 2.18 1.70 24.14
C GLN A 133 1.00 2.68 24.22
N GLN A 134 1.26 3.98 24.39
CA GLN A 134 0.20 5.00 24.41
C GLN A 134 -0.41 5.18 23.02
N LEU A 135 0.42 5.29 21.98
CA LEU A 135 -0.03 5.36 20.59
C LEU A 135 -0.85 4.13 20.20
N ASP A 136 -0.47 2.93 20.66
CA ASP A 136 -1.26 1.72 20.41
C ASP A 136 -2.66 1.79 21.07
N MET A 137 -2.75 2.30 22.30
CA MET A 137 -4.04 2.50 22.97
C MET A 137 -4.90 3.56 22.25
N GLU A 138 -4.28 4.66 21.80
CA GLU A 138 -4.95 5.71 21.01
C GLU A 138 -5.54 5.17 19.72
N LEU A 139 -4.77 4.36 18.99
CA LEU A 139 -5.22 3.69 17.77
C LEU A 139 -6.39 2.75 18.05
N ILE A 140 -6.34 1.97 19.14
CA ILE A 140 -7.42 1.06 19.53
C ILE A 140 -8.71 1.84 19.82
N GLU A 141 -8.64 2.93 20.59
CA GLU A 141 -9.82 3.75 20.89
C GLU A 141 -10.40 4.41 19.63
N LEU A 142 -9.53 4.92 18.75
CA LEU A 142 -9.95 5.46 17.46
C LEU A 142 -10.63 4.38 16.59
N CYS A 143 -10.10 3.15 16.58
CA CYS A 143 -10.72 2.03 15.87
C CYS A 143 -12.10 1.67 16.44
N LYS A 144 -12.27 1.67 17.77
CA LYS A 144 -13.58 1.46 18.41
C LYS A 144 -14.58 2.53 17.98
N TYR A 145 -14.16 3.79 17.94
CA TYR A 145 -15.01 4.89 17.45
C TYR A 145 -15.46 4.62 16.01
N TRP A 146 -14.51 4.29 15.13
CA TRP A 146 -14.80 3.99 13.72
C TRP A 146 -15.74 2.81 13.52
N ASN A 147 -15.58 1.73 14.28
CA ASN A 147 -16.43 0.54 14.21
C ASN A 147 -17.91 0.80 14.55
N ASN A 148 -18.21 1.91 15.24
CA ASN A 148 -19.55 2.36 15.55
C ASN A 148 -20.15 3.30 14.50
N LYS A 149 -19.43 3.57 13.40
CA LYS A 149 -19.87 4.44 12.31
C LYS A 149 -20.25 3.63 11.07
N SER A 150 -20.96 4.31 10.18
CA SER A 150 -21.26 3.82 8.84
C SER A 150 -20.97 4.91 7.81
N ASN A 151 -20.66 4.49 6.58
CA ASN A 151 -20.48 5.39 5.45
C ASN A 151 -21.21 4.82 4.23
N CYS A 152 -22.13 5.60 3.66
CA CYS A 152 -22.98 5.16 2.54
C CYS A 152 -23.73 3.85 2.84
N ASN A 153 -24.32 3.72 4.04
CA ASN A 153 -25.08 2.54 4.52
C ASN A 153 -24.28 1.25 4.76
N PHE A 154 -22.96 1.26 4.62
CA PHE A 154 -22.15 0.12 5.05
C PHE A 154 -21.42 0.44 6.35
N LYS A 155 -21.34 -0.56 7.22
CA LYS A 155 -20.55 -0.52 8.45
C LYS A 155 -19.07 -0.35 8.10
N ILE A 156 -18.37 0.42 8.92
CA ILE A 156 -16.92 0.57 8.85
C ILE A 156 -16.29 -0.53 9.69
N ASP A 157 -15.37 -1.29 9.10
CA ASP A 157 -14.49 -2.22 9.81
C ASP A 157 -13.15 -1.51 10.01
N CYS A 158 -12.82 -1.18 11.24
CA CYS A 158 -11.58 -0.51 11.60
C CYS A 158 -10.74 -1.37 12.53
N GLY A 159 -9.47 -1.53 12.18
CA GLY A 159 -8.49 -2.26 12.99
C GLY A 159 -7.15 -1.53 13.07
N PRO A 160 -6.44 -1.62 14.20
CA PRO A 160 -5.08 -1.12 14.29
C PRO A 160 -4.12 -2.06 13.53
N MET A 161 -3.07 -1.47 12.96
CA MET A 161 -1.97 -2.16 12.33
C MET A 161 -0.73 -1.97 13.20
N PHE A 162 -0.31 -3.04 13.85
CA PHE A 162 0.93 -3.07 14.62
C PHE A 162 2.03 -3.68 13.76
N SER A 163 3.26 -3.19 13.89
CA SER A 163 4.42 -3.81 13.23
C SER A 163 4.47 -5.29 13.58
N VAL A 164 4.33 -6.14 12.57
CA VAL A 164 4.25 -7.59 12.75
C VAL A 164 5.65 -8.14 13.05
N ASN A 165 5.73 -9.07 14.00
CA ASN A 165 6.92 -9.91 14.15
C ASN A 165 7.00 -10.88 12.96
N GLY A 166 7.89 -10.58 12.00
CA GLY A 166 8.11 -11.40 10.82
C GLY A 166 7.55 -10.75 9.56
N ASN A 167 8.37 -9.95 8.89
CA ASN A 167 8.01 -9.38 7.59
C ASN A 167 8.08 -10.48 6.51
N VAL A 168 7.02 -10.60 5.70
CA VAL A 168 7.01 -11.45 4.50
C VAL A 168 7.99 -10.91 3.45
N PHE A 169 8.08 -9.58 3.38
CA PHE A 169 8.98 -8.86 2.48
C PHE A 169 10.11 -8.21 3.31
N ASP A 170 11.36 -8.56 2.99
CA ASP A 170 12.59 -8.22 3.74
C ASP A 170 13.75 -7.75 2.83
N GLY A 171 13.41 -7.33 1.60
CA GLY A 171 14.38 -7.09 0.53
C GLY A 171 14.81 -5.64 0.34
N HIS A 172 14.16 -4.68 1.03
CA HIS A 172 14.35 -3.25 0.79
C HIS A 172 15.79 -2.79 1.07
N GLU A 173 16.34 -3.12 2.23
CA GLU A 173 17.72 -2.72 2.56
C GLU A 173 18.76 -3.46 1.71
N LYS A 174 18.49 -4.73 1.34
CA LYS A 174 19.34 -5.48 0.40
C LYS A 174 19.41 -4.79 -0.96
N LEU A 175 18.26 -4.40 -1.51
CA LEU A 175 18.19 -3.67 -2.78
C LEU A 175 18.82 -2.27 -2.69
N LYS A 176 18.59 -1.54 -1.60
CA LYS A 176 19.21 -0.23 -1.39
C LYS A 176 20.74 -0.34 -1.37
N ASN A 177 21.27 -1.37 -0.71
CA ASN A 177 22.70 -1.66 -0.72
C ASN A 177 23.21 -2.01 -2.12
N LEU A 178 22.47 -2.82 -2.89
CA LEU A 178 22.77 -3.12 -4.30
C LEU A 178 22.84 -1.85 -5.16
N LEU A 179 21.87 -0.95 -5.01
CA LEU A 179 21.79 0.29 -5.81
C LEU A 179 22.90 1.28 -5.45
N MET A 180 23.35 1.29 -4.19
CA MET A 180 24.40 2.19 -3.70
C MET A 180 25.82 1.65 -3.92
N ASN A 181 26.03 0.32 -3.86
CA ASN A 181 27.35 -0.30 -3.90
C ASN A 181 27.54 -1.18 -5.15
N LYS A 182 28.35 -0.71 -6.10
CA LYS A 182 28.70 -1.45 -7.35
C LYS A 182 29.94 -2.34 -7.24
N SER A 183 30.44 -2.66 -6.05
CA SER A 183 31.70 -3.42 -5.88
C SER A 183 31.50 -4.94 -5.94
N GLN A 184 32.49 -5.65 -6.48
CA GLN A 184 32.42 -7.05 -6.96
C GLN A 184 32.25 -8.13 -5.87
N ILE A 185 32.26 -7.80 -4.58
CA ILE A 185 32.38 -8.81 -3.50
C ILE A 185 31.02 -9.30 -2.97
N GLN A 186 29.90 -8.61 -3.28
CA GLN A 186 28.55 -9.01 -2.84
C GLN A 186 27.72 -9.73 -3.93
N ILE A 187 28.33 -10.10 -5.05
CA ILE A 187 27.65 -10.55 -6.29
C ILE A 187 26.72 -11.77 -6.08
N GLN A 188 27.01 -12.69 -5.15
CA GLN A 188 26.21 -13.91 -5.00
C GLN A 188 24.86 -13.69 -4.30
N GLU A 189 24.79 -13.03 -3.14
CA GLU A 189 23.51 -12.73 -2.47
C GLU A 189 22.69 -11.68 -3.24
N ASN A 190 23.39 -10.73 -3.87
CA ASN A 190 22.78 -9.71 -4.72
C ASN A 190 22.18 -10.27 -6.03
N SER A 191 22.63 -11.44 -6.48
CA SER A 191 22.16 -12.03 -7.74
C SER A 191 20.67 -12.34 -7.76
N ASN A 192 20.10 -12.77 -6.62
CA ASN A 192 18.66 -13.08 -6.53
C ASN A 192 17.81 -11.80 -6.54
N VAL A 193 18.20 -10.78 -5.77
CA VAL A 193 17.49 -9.49 -5.70
C VAL A 193 17.57 -8.78 -7.06
N GLU A 194 18.74 -8.77 -7.68
CA GLU A 194 18.95 -8.21 -9.02
C GLU A 194 18.12 -8.96 -10.07
N PHE A 195 18.12 -10.30 -10.03
CA PHE A 195 17.33 -11.11 -10.94
C PHE A 195 15.83 -10.84 -10.79
N SER A 196 15.31 -10.84 -9.56
CA SER A 196 13.90 -10.51 -9.28
C SER A 196 13.57 -9.10 -9.76
N LEU A 197 14.42 -8.10 -9.51
CA LEU A 197 14.22 -6.75 -10.02
C LEU A 197 14.16 -6.72 -11.56
N GLN A 198 15.08 -7.40 -12.25
CA GLN A 198 15.07 -7.48 -13.70
C GLN A 198 13.82 -8.17 -14.23
N LEU A 199 13.37 -9.25 -13.59
CA LEU A 199 12.12 -9.93 -13.91
C LEU A 199 10.93 -8.98 -13.77
N TYR A 200 10.81 -8.30 -12.62
CA TYR A 200 9.74 -7.35 -12.38
C TYR A 200 9.74 -6.22 -13.39
N LEU A 201 10.90 -5.64 -13.71
CA LEU A 201 11.03 -4.58 -14.72
C LEU A 201 10.57 -5.02 -16.12
N ARG A 202 10.77 -6.29 -16.51
CA ARG A 202 10.27 -6.82 -17.79
C ARG A 202 8.74 -6.94 -17.84
N HIS A 203 8.11 -7.14 -16.70
CA HIS A 203 6.66 -7.24 -16.53
C HIS A 203 6.00 -5.92 -16.14
N CYS A 204 6.79 -4.85 -16.01
CA CYS A 204 6.37 -3.57 -15.47
C CYS A 204 6.22 -2.54 -16.59
N ILE A 205 5.01 -2.01 -16.76
CA ILE A 205 4.74 -0.82 -17.58
C ILE A 205 4.66 0.37 -16.65
N ARG A 206 5.43 1.43 -16.96
CA ARG A 206 5.55 2.62 -16.12
C ARG A 206 5.17 3.88 -16.86
N SER A 207 4.52 4.78 -16.15
CA SER A 207 4.29 6.17 -16.53
C SER A 207 4.34 7.04 -15.28
N THR A 208 4.23 8.35 -15.45
CA THR A 208 4.32 9.34 -14.35
C THR A 208 3.31 9.12 -13.23
N TYR A 209 2.15 8.55 -13.55
CA TYR A 209 1.04 8.40 -12.60
C TYR A 209 0.53 6.96 -12.49
N TYR A 210 1.20 5.99 -13.12
CA TYR A 210 0.83 4.59 -12.98
C TYR A 210 2.01 3.64 -13.16
N THR A 211 1.93 2.54 -12.41
CA THR A 211 2.78 1.35 -12.57
C THR A 211 1.86 0.15 -12.73
N LEU A 212 2.05 -0.64 -13.79
CA LEU A 212 1.29 -1.85 -14.06
C LEU A 212 2.26 -3.03 -14.13
N PHE A 213 2.08 -4.00 -13.25
CA PHE A 213 2.64 -5.34 -13.41
C PHE A 213 1.59 -6.23 -14.05
N ILE A 214 1.97 -6.96 -15.08
CA ILE A 214 1.06 -7.88 -15.76
C ILE A 214 1.77 -9.19 -16.09
N LYS A 215 1.06 -10.30 -15.88
CA LYS A 215 1.55 -11.62 -16.27
C LYS A 215 1.66 -11.69 -17.77
N CYS A 216 2.61 -12.47 -18.27
CA CYS A 216 2.73 -12.57 -19.71
C CYS A 216 1.74 -13.58 -20.30
N ASN A 217 1.16 -13.18 -21.44
CA ASN A 217 0.29 -13.98 -22.28
C ASN A 217 1.05 -14.66 -23.44
N ASP A 218 2.36 -14.43 -23.57
CA ASP A 218 3.18 -15.04 -24.61
C ASP A 218 3.36 -16.55 -24.34
N LYS A 219 2.64 -17.35 -25.12
CA LYS A 219 2.67 -18.81 -25.09
C LYS A 219 4.07 -19.39 -25.36
N TYR A 220 4.91 -18.65 -26.08
CA TYR A 220 6.25 -19.08 -26.48
C TYR A 220 7.34 -18.73 -25.45
N ARG A 221 6.99 -17.96 -24.40
CA ARG A 221 7.82 -17.66 -23.22
C ARG A 221 9.19 -17.06 -23.53
N VAL A 222 9.35 -16.41 -24.69
CA VAL A 222 10.66 -15.93 -25.17
C VAL A 222 11.23 -14.84 -24.26
N HIS A 223 10.35 -14.02 -23.69
CA HIS A 223 10.70 -12.90 -22.80
C HIS A 223 10.92 -13.32 -21.32
N CYS A 224 10.44 -14.51 -20.90
CA CYS A 224 10.52 -15.04 -19.52
C CYS A 224 11.01 -16.50 -19.44
N PRO A 225 12.29 -16.75 -19.78
CA PRO A 225 12.81 -18.11 -20.01
C PRO A 225 13.06 -18.94 -18.73
N ARG A 226 13.11 -18.33 -17.53
CA ARG A 226 13.47 -19.03 -16.27
C ARG A 226 12.34 -19.14 -15.24
N TYR A 227 11.44 -18.15 -15.15
CA TYR A 227 10.28 -18.17 -14.26
C TYR A 227 9.05 -17.61 -15.00
N PRO A 228 8.18 -18.47 -15.54
CA PRO A 228 6.99 -18.01 -16.23
C PRO A 228 5.97 -17.48 -15.21
N ILE A 229 5.92 -16.17 -15.01
CA ILE A 229 4.75 -15.53 -14.42
C ILE A 229 3.69 -15.40 -15.53
N CYS A 230 2.98 -16.50 -15.80
CA CYS A 230 1.98 -16.61 -16.85
C CYS A 230 0.57 -16.51 -16.29
N ALA A 231 -0.30 -15.81 -17.02
CA ALA A 231 -1.74 -15.86 -16.75
C ALA A 231 -2.19 -17.32 -16.85
N THR A 232 -2.93 -17.78 -15.84
CA THR A 232 -3.55 -19.12 -15.83
C THR A 232 -4.77 -19.16 -16.72
#